data_AF-R6HZ83-F1
#
_entry.id   AF-R6HZ83-F1
#
_cell.length_a   1.000
_cell.length_b   1.000
_cell.length_c   1.000
_cell.angle_alpha   90.00
_cell.angle_beta   90.00
_cell.angle_gamma   90.00
#
_symmetry.space_group_name_H-M   'P 1'
#
loop_
_entity.id
_entity.type
_entity.pdbx_description
1 polymer ?
#
loop_
_entity_poly.entity_id
_entity_poly.type
_entity_poly.pdbx_seq_one_letter_code
_entity_poly.pdbx_strand_id
1 'polypeptide(L)' 'MGKKFFISCLAALILTFSIAPVSAAPSPTPVSTTEVAGTARAEETRWYFRTTSDGKNQMRLWSITYSRWLTDWITIN' A
#
# COMPACT_ATOMS: atom_id res chain seq x y z
N MET A 1 51.19 -13.08 22.67
CA MET A 1 49.76 -13.41 22.55
C MET A 1 48.95 -12.28 23.19
N GLY A 2 48.55 -11.22 22.48
CA GLY A 2 47.92 -10.08 23.18
C GLY A 2 47.28 -9.02 22.30
N LYS A 3 47.86 -8.73 21.13
CA LYS A 3 47.37 -7.67 20.23
C LYS A 3 45.94 -7.92 19.70
N LYS A 4 45.58 -9.19 19.49
CA LYS A 4 44.27 -9.62 18.99
C LYS A 4 43.15 -9.53 20.06
N PHE A 5 43.53 -9.69 21.34
CA PHE A 5 42.60 -9.59 22.47
C PHE A 5 42.21 -8.13 22.75
N PHE A 6 43.17 -7.20 22.66
CA PHE A 6 42.90 -5.77 22.84
C PHE A 6 41.96 -5.21 21.77
N ILE A 7 42.11 -5.64 20.51
CA ILE A 7 41.23 -5.20 19.41
C ILE A 7 39.81 -5.73 19.60
N SER A 8 39.66 -6.98 20.07
CA SER A 8 38.35 -7.58 20.36
C SER A 8 37.60 -6.84 21.48
N CYS A 9 38.29 -6.51 22.58
CA CYS A 9 37.69 -5.73 23.67
C CYS A 9 37.31 -4.31 23.24
N LEU A 10 38.10 -3.66 22.39
CA LEU A 10 37.79 -2.31 21.90
C LEU A 10 36.53 -2.30 21.02
N ALA A 11 36.37 -3.31 20.16
CA ALA A 11 35.20 -3.44 19.30
C ALA A 11 33.91 -3.67 20.09
N ALA A 12 33.97 -4.49 21.16
CA ALA A 12 32.82 -4.75 22.01
C ALA A 12 32.34 -3.50 22.79
N LEU A 13 33.27 -2.61 23.16
CA LEU A 13 32.95 -1.38 23.90
C LEU A 13 32.23 -0.33 23.04
N ILE A 14 32.48 -0.29 21.73
CA ILE A 14 31.86 0.68 20.81
C ILE A 14 30.38 0.34 20.57
N LEU A 15 30.02 -0.96 20.54
CA LEU A 15 28.63 -1.37 20.33
C LEU A 15 27.69 -1.04 21.49
N THR A 16 28.19 -1.00 22.74
CA THR A 16 27.34 -0.75 23.91
C THR A 16 27.04 0.73 24.13
N PHE A 17 27.80 1.64 23.51
CA PHE A 17 27.64 3.09 23.70
C PHE A 17 26.58 3.75 22.81
N SER A 18 25.91 2.98 21.94
CA SER A 18 24.98 3.52 20.92
C SER A 18 23.51 3.59 21.36
N ILE A 19 23.19 3.27 22.61
CA ILE A 19 21.81 3.30 23.11
C ILE A 19 21.55 4.65 23.80
N ALA A 20 21.26 5.68 23.01
CA ALA A 20 20.71 6.93 23.53
C ALA A 20 19.17 6.84 23.60
N PRO A 21 18.53 7.21 24.73
CA PRO A 21 17.07 7.24 24.81
C PRO A 21 16.54 8.38 23.93
N VAL A 22 15.74 8.03 22.92
CA VAL A 22 14.99 9.00 22.11
C VAL A 22 13.74 9.41 22.89
N SER A 23 13.68 10.67 23.31
CA SER A 23 12.49 11.26 23.92
C SER A 23 11.49 11.64 22.84
N ALA A 24 10.33 10.99 22.83
CA ALA A 24 9.23 11.31 21.91
C ALA A 24 8.38 12.45 22.49
N ALA A 25 8.25 13.55 21.74
CA ALA A 25 7.34 14.64 22.08
C ALA A 25 5.88 14.21 21.85
N PRO A 26 4.93 14.59 22.74
CA PRO A 26 3.52 14.27 22.54
C PRO A 26 2.97 15.03 21.33
N SER A 27 2.36 14.31 20.39
CA SER A 27 1.66 14.89 19.25
C SER A 27 0.37 15.59 19.70
N PRO A 28 0.00 16.74 19.12
CA PRO A 28 -1.29 17.37 19.40
C PRO A 28 -2.43 16.44 18.98
N THR A 29 -3.38 16.24 19.89
CA THR A 29 -4.60 15.49 19.64
C THR A 29 -5.41 16.16 18.51
N PRO A 30 -5.72 15.47 17.40
CA PRO A 30 -6.64 16.01 16.42
C PRO A 30 -8.04 16.04 17.03
N VAL A 31 -8.60 17.23 17.20
CA VAL A 31 -10.02 17.42 17.44
C VAL A 31 -10.76 16.78 16.26
N SER A 32 -11.37 15.63 16.49
CA SER A 32 -12.23 14.98 15.51
C SER A 32 -13.55 15.72 15.46
N THR A 33 -13.60 16.78 14.67
CA THR A 33 -14.88 17.27 14.14
C THR A 33 -15.47 16.14 13.30
N THR A 34 -16.53 15.50 13.78
CA THR A 34 -17.37 14.64 12.95
C THR A 34 -18.14 15.51 11.97
N GLU A 35 -17.45 16.01 10.96
CA GLU A 35 -18.11 16.34 9.70
C GLU A 35 -18.43 14.99 9.05
N VAL A 36 -19.72 14.67 8.96
CA VAL A 36 -20.20 13.67 7.99
C VAL A 36 -20.01 14.31 6.61
N ALA A 37 -18.75 14.45 6.20
CA ALA A 37 -18.38 14.69 4.83
C ALA A 37 -18.72 13.40 4.10
N GLY A 38 -19.96 13.33 3.60
CA GLY A 38 -20.34 12.36 2.58
C GLY A 38 -19.42 12.57 1.39
N THR A 39 -18.28 11.89 1.40
CA THR A 39 -17.33 11.90 0.29
C THR A 39 -18.10 11.37 -0.90
N ALA A 40 -18.38 12.24 -1.88
CA ALA A 40 -18.89 11.84 -3.17
C ALA A 40 -17.85 10.90 -3.79
N ARG A 41 -18.01 9.59 -3.55
CA ARG A 41 -17.12 8.59 -4.13
C ARG A 41 -17.50 8.46 -5.59
N ALA A 42 -16.56 8.78 -6.47
CA ALA A 42 -16.71 8.47 -7.87
C ALA A 42 -16.90 6.96 -8.02
N GLU A 43 -17.79 6.54 -8.92
CA GLU A 43 -17.95 5.13 -9.21
C GLU A 43 -16.65 4.56 -9.79
N GLU A 44 -16.20 3.42 -9.26
CA GLU A 44 -15.05 2.70 -9.75
C GLU A 44 -15.51 1.63 -10.72
N THR A 45 -14.94 1.65 -11.92
CA THR A 45 -15.24 0.68 -12.98
C THR A 45 -13.96 0.11 -13.58
N ARG A 46 -14.02 -1.11 -14.11
CA ARG A 46 -12.90 -1.82 -14.74
C ARG A 46 -13.36 -2.52 -16.02
N TRP A 47 -12.51 -2.50 -17.04
CA TRP A 47 -12.71 -3.25 -18.28
C TRP A 47 -12.10 -4.65 -18.19
N TYR A 48 -12.87 -5.65 -18.63
CA TYR A 48 -12.41 -7.02 -18.81
C TYR A 48 -12.35 -7.34 -20.30
N PHE A 49 -11.27 -7.98 -20.73
CA PHE A 49 -11.04 -8.35 -22.11
C PHE A 49 -10.99 -9.88 -22.25
N ARG A 50 -11.52 -10.40 -23.36
CA ARG A 50 -11.36 -11.80 -23.74
C ARG A 50 -11.23 -11.95 -25.25
N THR A 51 -10.60 -13.02 -25.67
CA THR A 51 -10.59 -13.46 -27.06
C THR A 51 -11.45 -14.72 -27.17
N THR A 52 -12.43 -14.70 -28.08
CA THR A 52 -13.34 -15.83 -28.32
C THR A 52 -12.65 -16.85 -29.22
N SER A 53 -13.10 -18.11 -29.23
CA SER A 53 -12.61 -19.16 -30.14
C SER A 53 -12.67 -18.75 -31.62
N ASP A 54 -13.61 -17.86 -31.97
CA ASP A 54 -13.77 -17.31 -33.33
C ASP A 54 -12.76 -16.19 -33.66
N GLY A 55 -11.77 -15.94 -32.80
CA GLY A 55 -10.77 -14.87 -32.97
C GLY A 55 -11.27 -13.46 -32.65
N LYS A 56 -12.54 -13.31 -32.24
CA LYS A 56 -13.12 -12.01 -31.90
C LYS A 56 -12.66 -11.55 -30.52
N ASN A 57 -12.11 -10.34 -30.46
CA ASN A 57 -11.81 -9.67 -29.21
C ASN A 57 -13.09 -9.06 -28.65
N GLN A 58 -13.32 -9.22 -27.35
CA GLN A 58 -14.48 -8.68 -26.67
C GLN A 58 -14.07 -7.97 -25.40
N MET A 59 -14.78 -6.89 -25.06
CA MET A 59 -14.66 -6.20 -23.78
C MET A 59 -15.98 -6.12 -23.05
N ARG A 60 -15.94 -6.08 -21.72
CA ARG A 60 -17.10 -5.88 -20.86
C ARG A 60 -16.75 -4.98 -19.69
N LEU A 61 -17.67 -4.09 -19.32
CA LEU A 61 -17.48 -3.16 -18.21
C LEU A 61 -18.00 -3.75 -16.90
N TRP A 62 -17.15 -3.77 -15.87
CA TRP A 62 -17.49 -4.17 -14.50
C TRP A 62 -17.52 -2.96 -13.58
N SER A 63 -18.61 -2.78 -12.83
CA SER A 63 -18.64 -1.83 -11.72
C SER A 63 -18.07 -2.50 -10.47
N ILE A 64 -16.97 -1.96 -9.97
CA ILE A 64 -16.38 -2.38 -8.70
C ILE A 64 -17.26 -1.89 -7.55
N THR A 65 -17.74 -0.64 -7.63
CA THR A 65 -18.61 -0.03 -6.61
C THR A 65 -19.90 -0.82 -6.37
N TYR A 66 -20.57 -1.28 -7.43
CA TYR A 66 -21.84 -2.02 -7.32
C TYR A 66 -21.69 -3.53 -7.49
N SER A 67 -20.47 -4.03 -7.70
CA SER A 67 -20.17 -5.44 -7.94
C SER A 67 -21.08 -6.09 -9.00
N ARG A 68 -21.25 -5.40 -10.14
CA ARG A 68 -22.13 -5.84 -11.23
C ARG A 68 -21.56 -5.53 -12.61
N TRP A 69 -21.99 -6.30 -13.61
CA TRP A 69 -21.72 -6.01 -15.01
C TRP A 69 -22.58 -4.82 -15.46
N LEU A 70 -21.95 -3.79 -16.04
CA LEU A 70 -22.63 -2.60 -16.56
C LEU A 70 -23.03 -2.75 -18.02
N THR A 71 -22.31 -3.57 -18.77
CA THR A 71 -22.58 -3.86 -20.19
C THR A 71 -22.54 -5.36 -20.41
N ASP A 72 -23.06 -5.84 -21.53
CA ASP A 72 -22.72 -7.16 -22.07
C ASP A 72 -21.37 -7.13 -22.79
N TRP A 73 -20.94 -8.30 -23.30
CA TRP A 73 -19.73 -8.40 -24.10
C TRP A 73 -19.87 -7.63 -25.40
N ILE A 74 -19.02 -6.61 -25.57
CA ILE A 74 -18.95 -5.77 -26.76
C ILE A 74 -17.80 -6.31 -27.62
N THR A 75 -18.06 -6.61 -28.89
CA THR A 75 -17.01 -7.04 -29.82
C THR A 75 -16.19 -5.83 -30.26
N ILE A 76 -14.87 -5.94 -30.14
CA ILE A 76 -13.89 -4.94 -30.55
C ILE A 76 -13.32 -5.43 -31.88
N ASN A 77 -13.59 -4.70 -32.96
CA ASN A 77 -13.16 -5.02 -34.33
C ASN A 77 -12.02 -4.12 -34.77
#